data_AF-A0A966SF52-F1
#
_entry.id   AF-A0A966SF52-F1
#
_cell.length_a   1.000
_cell.length_b   1.000
_cell.length_c   1.000
_cell.angle_alpha   90.00
_cell.angle_beta   90.00
_cell.angle_gamma   90.00
#
_symmetry.space_group_name_H-M   'P 1'
#
loop_
_entity.id
_entity.type
_entity.pdbx_description
1 polymer ?
#
loop_
_entity_poly.entity_id
_entity_poly.type
_entity_poly.pdbx_seq_one_letter_code
_entity_poly.pdbx_strand_id
1 'polypeptide(L)' 'MREPQGLGLQNRGIGLWSFPTADVTLVRERALRQGATVRREPLLIETPGLGVVHSMILATPDGFPIEVYQPA' A
#
# COMPACT_ATOMS: atom_id res chain seq x y z
N MET A 1 7.90 -26.11 1.24
CA MET A 1 7.90 -24.65 0.97
C MET A 1 7.48 -23.98 2.27
N ARG A 2 8.26 -23.06 2.83
CA ARG A 2 7.97 -22.44 4.13
C ARG A 2 6.97 -21.30 3.89
N GLU A 3 5.86 -21.25 4.62
CA GLU A 3 4.94 -20.11 4.52
C GLU A 3 5.68 -18.82 4.92
N PRO A 4 5.45 -17.70 4.21
CA PRO A 4 5.99 -16.41 4.60
C PRO A 4 5.55 -16.09 6.03
N GLN A 5 6.51 -15.76 6.91
CA GLN A 5 6.17 -15.27 8.24
C GLN A 5 5.49 -13.91 8.10
N GLY A 6 4.35 -13.73 8.75
CA GLY A 6 3.61 -12.47 8.69
C GLY A 6 4.46 -11.31 9.19
N LEU A 7 4.74 -10.34 8.33
CA LEU A 7 5.38 -9.06 8.67
C LEU A 7 4.44 -8.12 9.46
N GLY A 8 3.50 -8.68 10.22
CA GLY A 8 2.54 -7.91 11.03
C GLY A 8 3.21 -7.09 12.13
N LEU A 9 2.40 -6.24 12.79
CA LEU A 9 2.71 -5.29 13.88
C LEU A 9 3.55 -5.83 15.07
N GLN A 10 3.97 -7.10 15.03
CA GLN A 10 4.94 -7.69 15.96
C GLN A 10 6.34 -7.07 15.79
N ASN A 11 6.64 -6.51 14.62
CA ASN A 11 7.89 -5.76 14.38
C ASN A 11 7.73 -4.31 14.84
N ARG A 12 8.25 -3.99 16.04
CA ARG A 12 8.26 -2.64 16.66
C ARG A 12 9.02 -1.54 15.86
N GLY A 13 9.49 -1.82 14.65
CA GLY A 13 10.42 -0.96 13.89
C GLY A 13 9.89 -0.36 12.59
N ILE A 14 9.05 -1.07 11.81
CA ILE A 14 8.56 -0.59 10.50
C ILE A 14 7.05 -0.83 10.41
N GLY A 15 6.29 0.25 10.21
CA GLY A 15 4.83 0.21 10.19
C GLY A 15 4.19 0.32 8.81
N LEU A 16 4.92 0.76 7.77
CA LEU A 16 4.39 1.03 6.41
C LEU A 16 5.56 1.32 5.45
N TRP A 17 5.42 0.94 4.18
CA TRP A 17 6.21 1.51 3.08
C TRP A 17 5.35 2.29 2.11
N SER A 18 5.82 3.44 1.65
CA SER A 18 5.10 4.29 0.68
C SER A 18 5.84 4.32 -0.65
N PHE A 19 5.11 4.09 -1.76
CA PHE A 19 5.66 4.08 -3.11
C PHE A 19 4.88 5.02 -4.04
N PRO A 20 5.55 5.91 -4.79
CA PRO A 20 4.91 6.68 -5.83
C PRO A 20 4.59 5.80 -7.05
N THR A 21 3.48 6.10 -7.74
CA THR A 21 3.08 5.48 -9.00
C THR A 21 2.49 6.52 -9.95
N ALA A 22 2.50 6.21 -11.24
CA ALA A 22 1.78 6.98 -12.25
C ALA A 22 0.29 6.64 -12.33
N ASP A 23 -0.12 5.45 -11.84
CA ASP A 23 -1.49 4.97 -11.89
C ASP A 23 -1.81 4.10 -10.67
N VAL A 24 -2.61 4.61 -9.75
CA VAL A 24 -3.02 3.89 -8.53
C VAL A 24 -4.02 2.76 -8.83
N THR A 25 -4.87 2.93 -9.84
CA THR A 25 -5.90 1.95 -10.24
C THR A 25 -5.25 0.71 -10.83
N LEU A 26 -4.26 0.88 -11.72
CA LEU A 26 -3.51 -0.23 -12.29
C LEU A 26 -2.74 -1.01 -11.22
N VAL A 27 -2.17 -0.33 -10.23
CA VAL A 27 -1.49 -0.98 -9.11
C VAL A 27 -2.48 -1.80 -8.28
N ARG A 28 -3.67 -1.25 -7.97
CA ARG A 28 -4.75 -1.97 -7.26
C ARG A 28 -5.10 -3.27 -7.96
N GLU A 29 -5.39 -3.22 -9.27
CA GLU A 29 -5.75 -4.41 -10.04
C GLU A 29 -4.66 -5.48 -10.02
N ARG A 30 -3.40 -5.08 -10.20
CA ARG A 30 -2.26 -6.01 -10.22
C ARG A 30 -2.02 -6.62 -8.84
N ALA A 31 -2.08 -5.80 -7.78
CA ALA A 31 -1.85 -6.26 -6.42
C ALA A 31 -2.93 -7.25 -5.97
N LEU A 32 -4.21 -6.97 -6.26
CA LEU A 32 -5.32 -7.88 -5.95
C LEU A 32 -5.17 -9.24 -6.64
N ARG A 33 -4.71 -9.26 -7.90
CA ARG A 33 -4.41 -10.52 -8.63
C ARG A 33 -3.28 -11.34 -7.99
N GLN A 34 -2.42 -10.71 -7.19
CA GLN A 34 -1.31 -11.36 -6.48
C GLN A 34 -1.65 -11.65 -5.00
N GLY A 35 -2.91 -11.51 -4.59
CA GLY A 35 -3.37 -11.83 -3.24
C GLY A 35 -3.19 -10.73 -2.21
N ALA A 36 -2.85 -9.49 -2.63
CA ALA A 36 -2.94 -8.35 -1.73
C ALA A 36 -4.41 -8.04 -1.39
N THR A 37 -4.62 -7.36 -0.27
CA THR A 37 -5.95 -6.90 0.16
C THR A 37 -5.97 -5.38 0.30
N VAL A 38 -7.09 -4.75 -0.02
CA VAL A 38 -7.25 -3.30 0.19
C VAL A 38 -7.56 -3.06 1.67
N ARG A 39 -6.74 -2.25 2.33
CA ARG A 39 -6.98 -1.76 3.70
C ARG A 39 -7.66 -0.39 3.69
N ARG A 40 -7.33 0.45 2.71
CA ARG A 40 -7.96 1.74 2.44
C ARG A 40 -8.08 1.92 0.94
N GLU A 41 -9.30 2.10 0.45
CA GLU A 41 -9.56 2.40 -0.97
C GLU A 41 -8.87 3.71 -1.40
N PRO A 42 -8.57 3.89 -2.70
CA PRO A 42 -7.97 5.12 -3.21
C PRO A 42 -8.78 6.37 -2.82
N LEU A 43 -8.11 7.36 -2.25
CA LEU A 43 -8.73 8.65 -1.88
C LEU A 43 -7.75 9.82 -2.10
N LEU A 44 -8.28 11.00 -2.41
CA LEU A 44 -7.46 12.22 -2.53
C LEU A 44 -7.14 12.78 -1.15
N ILE A 45 -5.84 12.91 -0.82
CA ILE A 45 -5.36 13.50 0.43
C ILE A 45 -4.34 14.60 0.17
N GLU A 46 -4.35 15.62 1.01
CA GLU A 46 -3.27 16.60 1.08
C GLU A 46 -2.08 15.99 1.84
N THR A 47 -0.90 15.97 1.21
CA THR A 47 0.32 15.41 1.80
C THR A 47 1.42 16.47 1.87
N PRO A 48 1.98 16.76 3.07
CA PRO A 48 3.03 17.75 3.23
C PRO A 48 4.22 17.49 2.30
N GLY A 49 4.59 18.49 1.51
CA GLY A 49 5.71 18.42 0.55
C GLY A 49 5.40 17.72 -0.78
N LEU A 50 4.25 17.06 -0.91
CA LEU A 50 3.80 16.40 -2.15
C LEU A 50 2.52 17.03 -2.74
N GLY A 51 1.77 17.81 -1.96
CA GLY A 51 0.48 18.37 -2.36
C GLY A 51 -0.64 17.34 -2.33
N VAL A 52 -1.68 17.54 -3.16
CA VAL A 52 -2.79 16.59 -3.30
C VAL A 52 -2.30 15.33 -4.03
N VAL A 53 -2.56 14.16 -3.45
CA VAL A 53 -2.24 12.86 -4.04
C VAL A 53 -3.43 11.91 -3.95
N HIS A 54 -3.60 11.03 -4.92
CA HIS A 54 -4.43 9.84 -4.79
C HIS A 54 -3.66 8.78 -4.02
N SER A 55 -4.05 8.47 -2.78
CA SER A 55 -3.39 7.49 -1.93
C SER A 55 -4.30 6.29 -1.61
N MET A 56 -3.72 5.09 -1.65
CA MET A 56 -4.35 3.81 -1.33
C MET A 56 -3.46 3.04 -0.35
N ILE A 57 -4.05 2.29 0.59
CA ILE A 57 -3.30 1.36 1.45
C ILE A 57 -3.69 -0.07 1.12
N LEU A 58 -2.70 -0.87 0.80
CA LEU A 58 -2.79 -2.31 0.58
C LEU A 58 -2.16 -3.05 1.77
N ALA A 59 -2.58 -4.28 2.01
CA ALA A 59 -1.79 -5.24 2.76
C ALA A 59 -1.32 -6.34 1.80
N THR A 60 -0.04 -6.66 1.85
CA THR A 60 0.57 -7.80 1.16
C THR A 60 -0.07 -9.12 1.63
N PRO A 61 0.16 -10.24 0.91
CA PRO A 61 -0.38 -11.54 1.32
C PRO A 61 -0.01 -11.98 2.75
N ASP A 62 1.15 -11.54 3.25
CA ASP A 62 1.63 -11.78 4.62
C ASP A 62 1.20 -10.69 5.63
N GLY A 63 0.39 -9.74 5.19
CA GLY A 63 -0.26 -8.75 6.05
C GLY A 63 0.51 -7.44 6.28
N PHE A 64 1.67 -7.25 5.63
CA PHE A 64 2.42 -6.00 5.72
C PHE A 64 1.72 -4.87 4.98
N PRO A 65 1.53 -3.70 5.60
CA PRO A 65 0.89 -2.58 4.94
C PRO A 65 1.83 -1.85 3.98
N ILE A 66 1.31 -1.48 2.81
CA ILE A 66 1.99 -0.67 1.80
C ILE A 66 1.04 0.46 1.38
N GLU A 67 1.54 1.69 1.38
CA GLU A 67 0.90 2.83 0.75
C GLU A 67 1.39 2.97 -0.69
N VAL A 68 0.45 3.18 -1.60
CA VAL A 68 0.71 3.54 -2.98
C VAL A 68 0.05 4.88 -3.22
N TYR A 69 0.81 5.85 -3.72
CA TYR A 69 0.28 7.18 -4.00
C TYR A 69 0.63 7.66 -5.41
N GLN A 70 -0.27 8.43 -5.99
CA GLN A 70 -0.13 9.06 -7.30
C GLN A 70 -0.31 10.58 -7.11
N PRO A 71 0.66 11.42 -7.49
CA PRO A 71 0.46 12.86 -7.53
C PRO A 71 -0.75 13.22 -8.40
N ALA A 72 -1.59 14.15 -7.93
CA ALA A 72 -2.76 14.61 -8.66
C ALA A 72 -2.39 15.41 -9.93
#